data_AF-A0A3D4UYA9-F1
#
_entry.id   AF-A0A3D4UYA9-F1
#
_cell.length_a   1.000
_cell.length_b   1.000
_cell.length_c   1.000
_cell.angle_alpha   90.00
_cell.angle_beta   90.00
_cell.angle_gamma   90.00
#
_symmetry.space_group_name_H-M   'P 1'
#
loop_
_entity.id
_entity.type
_entity.pdbx_description
1 polymer ?
#
loop_
_entity_poly.entity_id
_entity_poly.type
_entity_poly.pdbx_seq_one_letter_code
_entity_poly.pdbx_strand_id
1 'polypeptide(L)'
;ITLTVPVVHIWYFKSLPNKIAYLLGMSSKNLDKIVYYETFVIINPGVARDLGYAKGDMISEEEKYDILDQLPEDNYELDNDDEDKFIVKEGADALAAMLADLDLDELAYQLRYEVKNETSQMRKKKKLKRLQVIESFRAAAEHTENKPEWMCQSVIPVIPPELRPLVPLEGGRFATSDLNDLYRRVIIRNNRLKRLMDIKAPDVILRNEKRMLQEAVDSLYDNSRKSNAVRNNNRPLKSLSDMLKGKSGRFRQNLLGKRVDYSGRSVIVVGPELKMHECGLPKEMAVELYKPFIIRRLIERGYVKTVKSAKKVVDRRDAVVWEVLENVIDGHPVMLNRAPTLHRLGIQAFQPVLIEEKAIRLHPLACTAFNADFDGDQMAVHLPLSHDAVLEASVLMLGSHNIMSPASGGPIAVPSQDMILGLYFLTKPANGKKGEGKTFSDMDEVLVAFDQGQIDLHAKINVRVDVINEEGETVKEVVKTSTGRVIFNQIVPEEIGYMNKTLGKKELRVLIGDIHSNVGTSRCAVFLDDMKKLGYENATLGGL
;
A
#
# COMPACT_ATOMS: atom_id res chain seq x y z
N ILE A 1 -18.43 24.25 -17.01
CA ILE A 1 -18.84 25.59 -16.51
C ILE A 1 -18.05 26.62 -17.30
N THR A 2 -18.72 27.42 -18.12
CA THR A 2 -18.08 28.56 -18.80
C THR A 2 -17.99 29.71 -17.80
N LEU A 3 -16.78 30.17 -17.53
CA LEU A 3 -16.55 31.27 -16.60
C LEU A 3 -16.82 32.62 -17.28
N THR A 4 -17.37 33.56 -16.53
CA THR A 4 -17.62 34.92 -17.00
C THR A 4 -16.32 35.70 -17.19
N VAL A 5 -15.31 35.42 -16.35
CA VAL A 5 -13.96 35.99 -16.38
C VAL A 5 -12.98 34.83 -16.20
N PRO A 6 -11.82 34.79 -16.88
CA PRO A 6 -10.85 33.73 -16.67
C PRO A 6 -10.33 33.71 -15.23
N VAL A 7 -9.84 32.55 -14.82
CA VAL A 7 -9.38 32.29 -13.46
C VAL A 7 -8.02 31.60 -13.52
N VAL A 8 -7.08 32.02 -12.68
CA VAL A 8 -5.75 31.41 -12.62
C VAL A 8 -5.82 30.09 -11.87
N HIS A 9 -5.28 29.03 -12.45
CA HIS A 9 -5.34 27.72 -11.81
C HIS A 9 -4.37 27.60 -10.62
N ILE A 10 -4.91 27.32 -9.43
CA ILE A 10 -4.18 27.32 -8.14
C ILE A 10 -2.89 26.51 -8.12
N TRP A 11 -2.85 25.37 -8.81
CA TRP A 11 -1.64 24.55 -8.84
C TRP A 11 -0.45 25.25 -9.50
N TYR A 12 -0.63 26.21 -10.40
CA TYR A 12 0.50 26.83 -11.09
C TYR A 12 1.12 28.02 -10.34
N PHE A 13 0.37 28.66 -9.45
CA PHE A 13 0.89 29.81 -8.66
C PHE A 13 1.08 29.54 -7.16
N LYS A 14 0.38 28.56 -6.57
CA LYS A 14 0.59 28.17 -5.16
C LYS A 14 1.48 26.94 -4.97
N SER A 15 1.85 26.22 -6.03
CA SER A 15 2.83 25.13 -5.92
C SER A 15 4.26 25.65 -5.98
N LEU A 16 5.19 24.90 -5.41
CA LEU A 16 6.62 25.16 -5.54
C LEU A 16 7.21 24.11 -6.50
N PRO A 17 7.93 24.51 -7.56
CA PRO A 17 8.18 25.89 -7.99
C PRO A 17 6.92 26.59 -8.55
N ASN A 18 6.78 27.89 -8.29
CA ASN A 18 5.68 28.71 -8.82
C ASN A 18 5.93 29.01 -10.31
N LYS A 19 5.24 28.27 -11.19
CA LYS A 19 5.54 28.26 -12.63
C LYS A 19 5.25 29.63 -13.26
N ILE A 20 4.12 30.24 -12.92
CA ILE A 20 3.72 31.55 -13.47
C ILE A 20 4.70 32.64 -13.02
N ALA A 21 5.06 32.67 -11.74
CA ALA A 21 6.01 33.66 -11.23
C ALA A 21 7.41 33.50 -11.85
N TYR A 22 7.85 32.26 -12.09
CA TYR A 22 9.13 32.03 -12.77
C TYR A 22 9.08 32.49 -14.24
N LEU A 23 8.02 32.16 -14.98
CA LEU A 23 7.88 32.61 -16.38
C LEU A 23 7.93 34.15 -16.47
N LEU A 24 7.09 34.84 -15.70
CA LEU A 24 7.01 36.30 -15.68
C LEU A 24 8.17 36.99 -14.96
N GLY A 25 9.06 36.25 -14.29
CA GLY A 25 10.18 36.83 -13.53
C GLY A 25 9.76 37.58 -12.25
N MET A 26 8.51 37.43 -11.81
CA MET A 26 7.94 38.15 -10.66
C MET A 26 8.14 37.40 -9.34
N SER A 27 7.91 38.09 -8.21
CA SER A 27 7.85 37.42 -6.90
C SER A 27 6.48 36.77 -6.69
N SER A 28 6.40 35.67 -5.94
CA SER A 28 5.11 35.01 -5.63
C SER A 28 4.12 35.96 -4.92
N LYS A 29 4.63 36.89 -4.09
CA LYS A 29 3.77 37.88 -3.41
C LYS A 29 3.15 38.86 -4.40
N ASN A 30 3.95 39.34 -5.36
CA ASN A 30 3.47 40.26 -6.39
C ASN A 30 2.43 39.56 -7.29
N LEU A 31 2.68 38.29 -7.64
CA LEU A 31 1.72 37.50 -8.39
C LEU A 31 0.40 37.32 -7.64
N ASP A 32 0.44 37.03 -6.33
CA ASP A 32 -0.77 36.90 -5.50
C ASP A 32 -1.61 38.19 -5.51
N LYS A 33 -0.98 39.37 -5.43
CA LYS A 33 -1.68 40.66 -5.50
C LYS A 33 -2.46 40.85 -6.81
N ILE A 34 -1.87 40.44 -7.93
CA ILE A 34 -2.52 40.52 -9.25
C ILE A 34 -3.67 39.53 -9.31
N VAL A 35 -3.45 38.26 -8.91
CA VAL A 35 -4.47 37.19 -8.95
C VAL A 35 -5.71 37.54 -8.12
N TYR A 36 -5.52 38.16 -6.95
CA TYR A 36 -6.62 38.52 -6.04
C TYR A 36 -7.13 39.95 -6.20
N TYR A 37 -6.85 40.60 -7.34
CA TYR A 37 -7.39 41.92 -7.72
C TYR A 37 -7.02 43.05 -6.73
N GLU A 38 -5.81 43.01 -6.15
CA GLU A 38 -5.29 44.08 -5.27
C GLU A 38 -4.52 45.16 -6.06
N THR A 39 -3.84 44.76 -7.15
CA THR A 39 -3.01 45.65 -7.96
C THR A 39 -3.25 45.42 -9.44
N PHE A 40 -3.06 46.48 -10.22
CA PHE A 40 -3.08 46.45 -11.67
C PHE A 40 -1.71 46.15 -12.25
N VAL A 41 -1.68 45.74 -13.52
CA VAL A 41 -0.46 45.59 -14.31
C VAL A 41 -0.61 46.33 -15.63
N ILE A 42 0.43 47.09 -15.98
CA ILE A 42 0.52 47.78 -17.26
C ILE A 42 0.85 46.75 -18.36
N ILE A 43 -0.07 46.58 -19.32
CA ILE A 43 0.10 45.71 -20.49
C ILE A 43 0.69 46.49 -21.65
N ASN A 44 0.20 47.70 -21.89
CA ASN A 44 0.82 48.67 -22.80
C ASN A 44 0.96 50.02 -22.08
N PRO A 45 2.18 50.54 -21.85
CA PRO A 45 2.36 51.83 -21.21
C PRO A 45 1.96 53.02 -22.10
N GLY A 46 1.84 52.87 -23.42
CA GLY A 46 1.40 53.97 -24.30
C GLY A 46 2.18 55.28 -24.08
N VAL A 47 1.47 56.41 -24.03
CA VAL A 47 2.02 57.74 -23.70
C VAL A 47 2.51 57.84 -22.24
N ALA A 48 2.06 56.95 -21.34
CA ALA A 48 2.55 56.92 -19.95
C ALA A 48 4.02 56.47 -19.83
N ARG A 49 4.65 56.03 -20.93
CA ARG A 49 6.11 55.84 -21.01
C ARG A 49 6.88 57.11 -20.66
N ASP A 50 6.36 58.27 -21.08
CA ASP A 50 7.00 59.57 -20.84
C ASP A 50 6.96 59.98 -19.35
N LEU A 51 6.00 59.41 -18.60
CA LEU A 51 5.85 59.56 -17.15
C LEU A 51 6.73 58.57 -16.37
N GLY A 52 7.51 57.72 -17.06
CA GLY A 52 8.44 56.77 -16.46
C GLY A 52 7.86 55.38 -16.17
N TYR A 53 6.67 55.04 -16.68
CA TYR A 53 6.05 53.73 -16.49
C TYR A 53 6.43 52.75 -17.60
N ALA A 54 6.77 51.52 -17.20
CA ALA A 54 7.15 50.43 -18.11
C ALA A 54 6.10 49.32 -18.18
N LYS A 55 6.16 48.53 -19.26
CA LYS A 55 5.36 47.31 -19.40
C LYS A 55 5.69 46.33 -18.27
N GLY A 56 4.66 45.79 -17.62
CA GLY A 56 4.80 44.87 -16.50
C GLY A 56 4.93 45.55 -15.13
N ASP A 57 4.97 46.89 -15.07
CA ASP A 57 4.91 47.61 -13.80
C ASP A 57 3.54 47.41 -13.16
N MET A 58 3.56 47.26 -11.83
CA MET A 58 2.34 47.13 -11.03
C MET A 58 1.99 48.49 -10.46
N ILE A 59 0.74 48.88 -10.66
CA ILE A 59 0.22 50.16 -10.16
C ILE A 59 -0.97 49.93 -9.23
N SER A 60 -1.12 50.83 -8.27
CA SER A 60 -2.28 50.93 -7.39
C SER A 60 -3.48 51.54 -8.13
N GLU A 61 -4.64 51.54 -7.48
CA GLU A 61 -5.83 52.18 -8.02
C GLU A 61 -5.69 53.71 -8.10
N GLU A 62 -5.09 54.33 -7.08
CA GLU A 62 -4.84 55.78 -7.05
C GLU A 62 -3.92 56.19 -8.20
N GLU A 63 -2.77 55.52 -8.35
CA GLU A 63 -1.83 55.76 -9.45
C GLU A 63 -2.47 55.56 -10.82
N LYS A 64 -3.39 54.59 -10.96
CA LYS A 64 -4.11 54.40 -12.23
C LYS A 64 -4.92 55.64 -12.59
N TYR A 65 -5.67 56.22 -11.64
CA TYR A 65 -6.45 57.43 -11.90
C TYR A 65 -5.54 58.64 -12.13
N ASP A 66 -4.46 58.79 -11.36
CA ASP A 66 -3.48 59.86 -11.56
C ASP A 66 -2.85 59.83 -12.95
N ILE A 67 -2.53 58.64 -13.48
CA ILE A 67 -2.03 58.47 -14.85
C ILE A 67 -3.13 58.82 -15.85
N LEU A 68 -4.35 58.32 -15.65
CA LEU A 68 -5.47 58.59 -16.56
C LEU A 68 -5.80 60.09 -16.65
N ASP A 69 -5.66 60.84 -15.57
CA ASP A 69 -5.88 62.29 -15.54
C ASP A 69 -4.75 63.08 -16.25
N GLN A 70 -3.55 62.50 -16.36
CA GLN A 70 -2.41 63.10 -17.05
C GLN A 70 -2.33 62.74 -18.54
N LEU A 71 -3.13 61.78 -18.99
CA LEU A 71 -3.17 61.36 -20.39
C LEU A 71 -4.02 62.30 -21.26
N PRO A 72 -3.70 62.46 -22.56
CA PRO A 72 -4.55 63.21 -23.49
C PRO A 72 -5.97 62.62 -23.55
N GLU A 73 -7.01 63.47 -23.65
CA GLU A 73 -8.41 63.02 -23.72
C GLU A 73 -8.65 62.02 -24.87
N ASP A 74 -7.95 62.20 -25.99
CA ASP A 74 -8.00 61.35 -27.19
C ASP A 74 -7.45 59.92 -26.95
N ASN A 75 -6.71 59.67 -25.85
CA ASN A 75 -6.13 58.35 -25.57
C ASN A 75 -7.21 57.28 -25.35
N TYR A 76 -8.39 57.68 -24.85
CA TYR A 76 -9.53 56.78 -24.68
C TYR A 76 -10.14 56.34 -26.02
N GLU A 77 -9.99 57.15 -27.07
CA GLU A 77 -10.56 56.91 -28.40
C GLU A 77 -9.65 56.07 -29.31
N LEU A 78 -8.37 55.90 -28.93
CA LEU A 78 -7.42 55.05 -29.65
C LEU A 78 -7.87 53.59 -29.67
N ASP A 79 -7.56 52.87 -30.74
CA ASP A 79 -7.82 51.44 -30.83
C ASP A 79 -6.97 50.63 -29.84
N ASN A 80 -7.45 49.47 -29.40
CA ASN A 80 -6.73 48.63 -28.43
C ASN A 80 -5.37 48.10 -28.95
N ASP A 81 -5.17 48.12 -30.26
CA ASP A 81 -3.92 47.70 -30.90
C ASP A 81 -2.96 48.88 -31.16
N ASP A 82 -3.36 50.11 -30.80
CA ASP A 82 -2.54 51.30 -30.95
C ASP A 82 -1.39 51.31 -29.93
N GLU A 83 -0.18 51.62 -30.40
CA GLU A 83 1.03 51.65 -29.57
C GLU A 83 0.98 52.73 -28.49
N ASP A 84 0.26 53.83 -28.73
CA ASP A 84 0.17 54.98 -27.83
C ASP A 84 -0.96 54.82 -26.80
N LYS A 85 -1.82 53.80 -26.94
CA LYS A 85 -2.89 53.55 -25.99
C LYS A 85 -2.37 53.00 -24.67
N PHE A 86 -2.77 53.63 -23.57
CA PHE A 86 -2.49 53.11 -22.24
C PHE A 86 -3.45 51.97 -21.89
N ILE A 87 -2.91 50.76 -21.71
CA ILE A 87 -3.68 49.55 -21.41
C ILE A 87 -3.22 48.95 -20.09
N VAL A 88 -4.15 48.91 -19.15
CA VAL A 88 -3.96 48.34 -17.82
C VAL A 88 -4.98 47.23 -17.60
N LYS A 89 -4.52 46.07 -17.14
CA LYS A 89 -5.37 44.93 -16.79
C LYS A 89 -5.11 44.49 -15.35
N GLU A 90 -6.02 43.68 -14.83
CA GLU A 90 -5.93 43.07 -13.49
C GLU A 90 -6.31 41.58 -13.56
N GLY A 91 -6.02 40.83 -12.50
CA GLY A 91 -6.49 39.45 -12.36
C GLY A 91 -5.88 38.48 -13.37
N ALA A 92 -6.66 37.45 -13.70
CA ALA A 92 -6.25 36.41 -14.65
C ALA A 92 -6.14 36.95 -16.09
N ASP A 93 -6.91 37.98 -16.46
CA ASP A 93 -6.85 38.60 -17.79
C ASP A 93 -5.50 39.27 -18.03
N ALA A 94 -4.97 39.97 -17.02
CA ALA A 94 -3.62 40.55 -17.09
C ALA A 94 -2.56 39.47 -17.27
N LEU A 95 -2.63 38.40 -16.46
CA LEU A 95 -1.65 37.34 -16.49
C LEU A 95 -1.72 36.53 -17.79
N ALA A 96 -2.91 36.27 -18.33
CA ALA A 96 -3.09 35.62 -19.63
C ALA A 96 -2.47 36.46 -20.75
N ALA A 97 -2.69 37.78 -20.76
CA ALA A 97 -2.10 38.68 -21.74
C ALA A 97 -0.56 38.71 -21.63
N MET A 98 -0.01 38.83 -20.42
CA MET A 98 1.44 38.81 -20.21
C MET A 98 2.06 37.47 -20.61
N LEU A 99 1.39 36.34 -20.34
CA LEU A 99 1.90 35.01 -20.67
C LEU A 99 1.85 34.72 -22.17
N ALA A 100 0.83 35.23 -22.88
CA ALA A 100 0.69 35.08 -24.33
C ALA A 100 1.75 35.88 -25.12
N ASP A 101 2.24 36.98 -24.55
CA ASP A 101 3.26 37.85 -25.15
C ASP A 101 4.71 37.34 -24.96
N LEU A 102 4.92 36.27 -24.18
CA LEU A 102 6.26 35.76 -23.89
C LEU A 102 6.86 34.99 -25.08
N ASP A 103 7.98 35.50 -25.61
CA ASP A 103 8.90 34.69 -26.43
C ASP A 103 9.81 33.84 -25.52
N LEU A 104 9.56 32.53 -25.50
CA LEU A 104 10.32 31.59 -24.68
C LEU A 104 11.74 31.34 -25.20
N ASP A 105 11.97 31.45 -26.50
CA ASP A 105 13.28 31.21 -27.12
C ASP A 105 14.23 32.36 -26.83
N GLU A 106 13.76 33.59 -27.01
CA GLU A 106 14.52 34.79 -26.67
C GLU A 106 14.83 34.84 -25.17
N LEU A 107 13.83 34.60 -24.33
CA LEU A 107 13.99 34.62 -22.88
C LEU A 107 14.97 33.53 -22.39
N ALA A 108 14.96 32.35 -23.01
CA ALA A 108 15.93 31.30 -22.70
C ALA A 108 17.36 31.72 -23.07
N TYR A 109 17.56 32.36 -24.23
CA TYR A 109 18.86 32.87 -24.65
C TYR A 109 19.40 33.94 -23.68
N GLN A 110 18.56 34.92 -23.34
CA GLN A 110 18.89 35.98 -22.39
C GLN A 110 19.27 35.39 -21.02
N LEU A 111 18.48 34.47 -20.48
CA LEU A 111 18.75 33.85 -19.18
C LEU A 111 20.02 32.98 -19.19
N ARG A 112 20.34 32.29 -20.30
CA ARG A 112 21.61 31.55 -20.43
C ARG A 112 22.81 32.50 -20.38
N TYR A 113 22.72 33.65 -21.03
CA TYR A 113 23.76 34.68 -20.99
C TYR A 113 23.92 35.25 -19.57
N GLU A 114 22.80 35.64 -18.94
CA GLU A 114 22.83 36.16 -17.58
C GLU A 114 23.39 35.17 -16.57
N VAL A 115 23.04 33.88 -16.65
CA VAL A 115 23.55 32.85 -15.73
C VAL A 115 25.06 32.64 -15.88
N LYS A 116 25.63 32.83 -17.09
CA LYS A 116 27.07 32.75 -17.32
C LYS A 116 27.82 33.94 -16.69
N ASN A 117 27.26 35.14 -16.82
CA ASN A 117 27.91 36.38 -16.36
C ASN A 117 27.58 36.78 -14.92
N GLU A 118 26.58 36.15 -14.30
CA GLU A 118 26.19 36.44 -12.92
C GLU A 118 27.24 35.94 -11.92
N THR A 119 27.82 36.87 -11.17
CA THR A 119 28.84 36.61 -10.15
C THR A 119 28.22 36.17 -8.82
N SER A 120 27.00 36.61 -8.50
CA SER A 120 26.32 36.26 -7.26
C SER A 120 25.73 34.85 -7.30
N GLN A 121 26.21 33.96 -6.42
CA GLN A 121 25.71 32.59 -6.26
C GLN A 121 24.18 32.52 -6.06
N MET A 122 23.61 33.42 -5.26
CA MET A 122 22.17 33.43 -4.96
C MET A 122 21.34 33.84 -6.18
N ARG A 123 21.75 34.91 -6.88
CA ARG A 123 21.06 35.38 -8.10
C ARG A 123 21.18 34.35 -9.22
N LYS A 124 22.36 33.75 -9.38
CA LYS A 124 22.62 32.67 -10.34
C LYS A 124 21.69 31.48 -10.10
N LYS A 125 21.53 31.03 -8.84
CA LYS A 125 20.59 29.95 -8.49
C LYS A 125 19.13 30.30 -8.81
N LYS A 126 18.71 31.55 -8.59
CA LYS A 126 17.34 32.00 -8.92
C LYS A 126 17.11 32.01 -10.44
N LYS A 127 18.06 32.54 -11.22
CA LYS A 127 18.01 32.56 -12.68
C LYS A 127 18.06 31.15 -13.28
N LEU A 128 18.86 30.24 -12.70
CA LEU A 128 18.92 28.84 -13.12
C LEU A 128 17.58 28.13 -12.91
N LYS A 129 16.91 28.33 -11.76
CA LYS A 129 15.54 27.79 -11.54
C LYS A 129 14.53 28.33 -12.54
N ARG A 130 14.63 29.62 -12.89
CA ARG A 130 13.78 30.26 -13.92
C ARG A 130 14.02 29.63 -15.29
N LEU A 131 15.29 29.51 -15.69
CA LEU A 131 15.70 28.88 -16.95
C LEU A 131 15.22 27.44 -17.03
N GLN A 132 15.31 26.66 -15.94
CA GLN A 132 14.83 25.28 -15.90
C GLN A 132 13.34 25.17 -16.25
N VAL A 133 12.50 26.09 -15.75
CA VAL A 133 11.05 26.10 -16.06
C VAL A 133 10.83 26.41 -17.54
N ILE A 134 11.52 27.40 -18.10
CA ILE A 134 11.38 27.81 -19.51
C ILE A 134 11.85 26.69 -20.45
N GLU A 135 13.02 26.11 -20.19
CA GLU A 135 13.53 24.98 -20.98
C GLU A 135 12.58 23.77 -20.91
N SER A 136 11.88 23.56 -19.78
CA SER A 136 10.88 22.49 -19.70
C SER A 136 9.68 22.75 -20.62
N PHE A 137 9.26 24.01 -20.78
CA PHE A 137 8.21 24.38 -21.74
C PHE A 137 8.69 24.24 -23.19
N ARG A 138 9.93 24.67 -23.49
CA ARG A 138 10.52 24.55 -24.83
C ARG A 138 10.70 23.10 -25.25
N ALA A 139 11.29 22.26 -24.39
CA ALA A 139 11.46 20.83 -24.65
C ALA A 139 10.11 20.11 -24.81
N ALA A 140 9.09 20.50 -24.02
CA ALA A 140 7.75 19.95 -24.19
C ALA A 140 7.13 20.35 -25.54
N ALA A 141 7.37 21.57 -26.03
CA ALA A 141 6.85 22.07 -27.31
C ALA A 141 7.34 21.27 -28.53
N GLU A 142 8.46 20.55 -28.43
CA GLU A 142 8.94 19.65 -29.50
C GLU A 142 8.01 18.45 -29.73
N HIS A 143 7.26 18.03 -28.71
CA HIS A 143 6.41 16.83 -28.74
C HIS A 143 4.92 17.11 -28.47
N THR A 144 4.59 18.20 -27.78
CA THR A 144 3.23 18.54 -27.37
C THR A 144 3.08 20.05 -27.21
N GLU A 145 2.14 20.64 -27.94
CA GLU A 145 1.82 22.06 -27.83
C GLU A 145 1.29 22.37 -26.41
N ASN A 146 2.02 23.18 -25.66
CA ASN A 146 1.66 23.62 -24.32
C ASN A 146 1.88 25.14 -24.20
N LYS A 147 0.82 25.92 -24.39
CA LYS A 147 0.93 27.37 -24.31
C LYS A 147 0.90 27.87 -22.86
N PRO A 148 1.77 28.81 -22.46
CA PRO A 148 1.82 29.32 -21.08
C PRO A 148 0.49 29.90 -20.58
N GLU A 149 -0.27 30.58 -21.43
CA GLU A 149 -1.55 31.22 -21.09
C GLU A 149 -2.64 30.23 -20.69
N TRP A 150 -2.53 28.93 -21.04
CA TRP A 150 -3.49 27.90 -20.63
C TRP A 150 -3.53 27.63 -19.12
N MET A 151 -2.55 28.16 -18.37
CA MET A 151 -2.62 28.18 -16.91
C MET A 151 -3.74 29.09 -16.38
N CYS A 152 -4.26 29.99 -17.21
CA CYS A 152 -5.47 30.77 -16.98
C CYS A 152 -6.65 30.07 -17.69
N GLN A 153 -7.64 29.64 -16.91
CA GLN A 153 -8.77 28.85 -17.41
C GLN A 153 -10.00 29.72 -17.61
N SER A 154 -10.62 29.61 -18.79
CA SER A 154 -11.94 30.21 -19.08
C SER A 154 -13.09 29.22 -18.91
N VAL A 155 -12.78 27.91 -18.86
CA VAL A 155 -13.77 26.83 -18.74
C VAL A 155 -13.31 25.82 -17.70
N ILE A 156 -14.21 25.47 -16.77
CA ILE A 156 -13.96 24.43 -15.76
C ILE A 156 -14.78 23.17 -16.10
N PRO A 157 -14.14 21.99 -16.25
CA PRO A 157 -14.86 20.74 -16.42
C PRO A 157 -15.56 20.32 -15.13
N VAL A 158 -16.72 19.66 -15.27
CA VAL A 158 -17.50 19.16 -14.13
C VAL A 158 -17.43 17.65 -14.11
N ILE A 159 -17.05 17.08 -12.96
CA ILE A 159 -17.00 15.63 -12.76
C ILE A 159 -18.41 15.01 -12.92
N PRO A 160 -18.53 13.82 -13.54
CA PRO A 160 -19.80 13.10 -13.67
C PRO A 160 -20.55 12.94 -12.33
N PRO A 161 -21.90 13.04 -12.31
CA PRO A 161 -22.70 12.93 -11.09
C PRO A 161 -22.45 11.65 -10.27
N GLU A 162 -22.15 10.52 -10.92
CA GLU A 162 -21.88 9.24 -10.27
C GLU A 162 -20.64 9.29 -9.34
N LEU A 163 -19.65 10.13 -9.67
CA LEU A 163 -18.45 10.31 -8.84
C LEU A 163 -18.66 11.36 -7.73
N ARG A 164 -19.83 12.00 -7.69
CA ARG A 164 -20.27 12.96 -6.67
C ARG A 164 -21.73 12.72 -6.27
N PRO A 165 -22.07 11.50 -5.80
CA PRO A 165 -23.45 11.08 -5.66
C PRO A 165 -24.19 11.87 -4.57
N LEU A 166 -25.51 11.89 -4.70
CA LEU A 166 -26.45 12.37 -3.70
C LEU A 166 -27.29 11.17 -3.28
N VAL A 167 -26.95 10.59 -2.13
CA VAL A 167 -27.51 9.31 -1.68
C VAL A 167 -28.62 9.61 -0.68
N PRO A 168 -29.87 9.18 -0.93
CA PRO A 168 -30.93 9.29 0.07
C PRO A 168 -30.61 8.39 1.27
N LEU A 169 -30.76 8.94 2.47
CA LEU A 169 -30.68 8.20 3.72
C LEU A 169 -32.10 7.98 4.27
N GLU A 170 -32.23 7.01 5.18
CA GLU A 170 -33.47 6.80 5.92
C GLU A 170 -33.89 8.08 6.65
N GLY A 171 -35.19 8.39 6.66
CA GLY A 171 -35.73 9.63 7.25
C GLY A 171 -35.69 10.87 6.35
N GLY A 172 -35.57 10.70 5.03
CA GLY A 172 -35.71 11.78 4.04
C GLY A 172 -34.52 12.74 3.98
N ARG A 173 -33.41 12.41 4.65
CA ARG A 173 -32.15 13.16 4.56
C ARG A 173 -31.34 12.72 3.34
N PHE A 174 -30.43 13.57 2.88
CA PHE A 174 -29.52 13.24 1.78
C PHE A 174 -28.07 13.37 2.23
N ALA A 175 -27.26 12.36 1.90
CA ALA A 175 -25.81 12.44 1.97
C ALA A 175 -25.28 13.03 0.67
N THR A 176 -24.60 14.17 0.77
CA THR A 176 -24.02 14.86 -0.39
C THR A 176 -22.50 14.82 -0.35
N SER A 177 -21.86 14.62 -1.50
CA SER A 177 -20.42 14.82 -1.66
C SER A 177 -20.02 16.28 -1.42
N ASP A 178 -18.93 16.52 -0.68
CA ASP A 178 -18.33 17.85 -0.43
C ASP A 178 -18.06 18.61 -1.76
N LEU A 179 -17.76 17.90 -2.85
CA LEU A 179 -17.56 18.50 -4.18
C LEU A 179 -18.81 19.22 -4.70
N ASN A 180 -20.00 18.71 -4.40
CA ASN A 180 -21.24 19.34 -4.86
C ASN A 180 -21.42 20.73 -4.26
N ASP A 181 -21.02 20.92 -2.99
CA ASP A 181 -21.05 22.23 -2.33
C ASP A 181 -20.03 23.20 -2.95
N LEU A 182 -18.83 22.71 -3.28
CA LEU A 182 -17.79 23.51 -3.94
C LEU A 182 -18.22 23.91 -5.36
N TYR A 183 -18.74 22.99 -6.16
CA TYR A 183 -19.30 23.30 -7.49
C TYR A 183 -20.46 24.29 -7.40
N ARG A 184 -21.38 24.12 -6.45
CA ARG A 184 -22.50 25.04 -6.23
C ARG A 184 -22.00 26.45 -5.95
N ARG A 185 -20.97 26.61 -5.11
CA ARG A 185 -20.35 27.92 -4.82
C ARG A 185 -19.80 28.58 -6.09
N VAL A 186 -19.04 27.84 -6.91
CA VAL A 186 -18.51 28.38 -8.18
C VAL A 186 -19.64 28.83 -9.11
N ILE A 187 -20.67 28.01 -9.29
CA ILE A 187 -21.80 28.33 -10.18
C ILE A 187 -22.56 29.58 -9.69
N ILE A 188 -22.86 29.67 -8.40
CA ILE A 188 -23.56 30.82 -7.82
C ILE A 188 -22.76 32.11 -8.02
N ARG A 189 -21.45 32.07 -7.75
CA ARG A 189 -20.55 33.23 -7.92
C ARG A 189 -20.43 33.64 -9.39
N ASN A 190 -20.27 32.67 -10.30
CA ASN A 190 -20.17 32.94 -11.73
C ASN A 190 -21.44 33.58 -12.29
N ASN A 191 -22.62 33.06 -11.92
CA ASN A 191 -23.91 33.60 -12.34
C ASN A 191 -24.17 35.00 -11.74
N ARG A 192 -23.75 35.22 -10.49
CA ARG A 192 -23.83 36.54 -9.85
C ARG A 192 -22.95 37.56 -10.56
N LEU A 193 -21.70 37.21 -10.86
CA LEU A 193 -20.78 38.07 -11.60
C LEU A 193 -21.34 38.43 -12.98
N LYS A 194 -21.92 37.46 -13.69
CA LYS A 194 -22.57 37.69 -14.99
C LYS A 194 -23.68 38.74 -14.89
N ARG A 195 -24.59 38.59 -13.92
CA ARG A 195 -25.68 39.56 -13.69
C ARG A 195 -25.16 40.95 -13.33
N LEU A 196 -24.09 41.04 -12.53
CA LEU A 196 -23.49 42.33 -12.15
C LEU A 196 -22.87 43.05 -13.35
N MET A 197 -22.26 42.29 -14.27
CA MET A 197 -21.74 42.86 -15.52
C MET A 197 -22.87 43.32 -16.45
N ASP A 198 -23.95 42.55 -16.56
CA ASP A 198 -25.11 42.92 -17.40
C ASP A 198 -25.77 44.23 -16.92
N ILE A 199 -25.78 44.48 -15.61
CA ILE A 199 -26.33 45.70 -15.00
C ILE A 199 -25.31 46.85 -14.97
N LYS A 200 -24.07 46.63 -15.46
CA LYS A 200 -22.96 47.59 -15.37
C LYS A 200 -22.73 48.12 -13.94
N ALA A 201 -22.68 47.20 -12.98
CA ALA A 201 -22.40 47.54 -11.59
C ALA A 201 -21.02 48.22 -11.43
N PRO A 202 -20.82 49.07 -10.41
CA PRO A 202 -19.55 49.74 -10.16
C PRO A 202 -18.35 48.78 -10.06
N ASP A 203 -17.17 49.23 -10.50
CA ASP A 203 -15.94 48.44 -10.59
C ASP A 203 -15.52 47.80 -9.27
N VAL A 204 -15.69 48.51 -8.15
CA VAL A 204 -15.37 47.99 -6.81
C VAL A 204 -16.16 46.71 -6.50
N ILE A 205 -17.44 46.68 -6.87
CA ILE A 205 -18.32 45.52 -6.67
C ILE A 205 -17.92 44.38 -7.62
N LEU A 206 -17.61 44.71 -8.88
CA LEU A 206 -17.15 43.73 -9.86
C LEU A 206 -15.84 43.08 -9.44
N ARG A 207 -14.85 43.85 -8.99
CA ARG A 207 -13.55 43.32 -8.50
C ARG A 207 -13.73 42.39 -7.32
N ASN A 208 -14.56 42.78 -6.35
CA ASN A 208 -14.83 41.91 -5.21
C ASN A 208 -15.47 40.59 -5.67
N GLU A 209 -16.44 40.60 -6.59
CA GLU A 209 -17.06 39.37 -7.06
C GLU A 209 -16.12 38.52 -7.95
N LYS A 210 -15.24 39.14 -8.75
CA LYS A 210 -14.16 38.46 -9.48
C LYS A 210 -13.18 37.77 -8.52
N ARG A 211 -12.75 38.45 -7.44
CA ARG A 211 -11.92 37.86 -6.38
C ARG A 211 -12.64 36.68 -5.70
N MET A 212 -13.91 36.84 -5.37
CA MET A 212 -14.72 35.76 -4.78
C MET A 212 -14.89 34.55 -5.71
N LEU A 213 -14.93 34.77 -7.03
CA LEU A 213 -14.95 33.70 -8.02
C LEU A 213 -13.62 32.95 -8.08
N GLN A 214 -12.49 33.67 -8.19
CA GLN A 214 -11.13 33.09 -8.12
C GLN A 214 -10.99 32.24 -6.86
N GLU A 215 -11.41 32.78 -5.72
CA GLU A 215 -11.38 32.10 -4.44
C GLU A 215 -12.26 30.83 -4.37
N ALA A 216 -13.42 30.83 -5.02
CA ALA A 216 -14.30 29.66 -5.06
C ALA A 216 -13.69 28.54 -5.91
N VAL A 217 -13.05 28.89 -7.02
CA VAL A 217 -12.35 27.94 -7.91
C VAL A 217 -11.10 27.38 -7.23
N ASP A 218 -10.34 28.22 -6.53
CA ASP A 218 -9.22 27.80 -5.69
C ASP A 218 -9.64 26.71 -4.69
N SER A 219 -10.77 26.93 -4.00
CA SER A 219 -11.31 25.95 -3.03
C SER A 219 -11.82 24.66 -3.70
N LEU A 220 -12.32 24.72 -4.93
CA LEU A 220 -12.71 23.53 -5.69
C LEU A 220 -11.50 22.64 -5.99
N TYR A 221 -10.41 23.23 -6.47
CA TYR A 221 -9.20 22.50 -6.84
C TYR A 221 -8.37 22.08 -5.63
N ASP A 222 -8.06 22.99 -4.70
CA ASP A 222 -7.25 22.71 -3.50
C ASP A 222 -7.64 23.62 -2.32
N ASN A 223 -8.64 23.19 -1.54
CA ASN A 223 -9.13 23.90 -0.36
C ASN A 223 -8.09 23.93 0.78
N SER A 224 -7.15 22.98 0.81
CA SER A 224 -6.16 22.84 1.88
C SER A 224 -5.02 23.88 1.82
N ARG A 225 -4.79 24.48 0.65
CA ARG A 225 -3.72 25.47 0.44
C ARG A 225 -4.10 26.89 0.85
N LYS A 226 -5.38 27.15 1.12
CA LYS A 226 -5.84 28.43 1.64
C LYS A 226 -5.60 28.52 3.14
N SER A 227 -5.28 29.73 3.63
CA SER A 227 -5.18 30.00 5.07
C SER A 227 -6.51 29.71 5.79
N ASN A 228 -7.62 30.14 5.19
CA ASN A 228 -8.97 29.88 5.66
C ASN A 228 -9.69 28.93 4.71
N ALA A 229 -9.53 27.62 4.98
CA ALA A 229 -10.26 26.60 4.25
C ALA A 229 -11.78 26.77 4.42
N VAL A 230 -12.53 26.55 3.34
CA VAL A 230 -13.99 26.53 3.38
C VAL A 230 -14.46 25.35 4.21
N ARG A 231 -15.34 25.60 5.19
CA ARG A 231 -15.85 24.60 6.13
C ARG A 231 -17.35 24.38 5.99
N ASN A 232 -17.79 23.18 6.34
CA ASN A 232 -19.18 22.80 6.60
C ASN A 232 -19.21 22.04 7.94
N ASN A 233 -20.09 22.43 8.87
CA ASN A 233 -20.16 21.87 10.23
C ASN A 233 -18.78 21.73 10.92
N ASN A 234 -18.00 22.83 10.95
CA ASN A 234 -16.64 22.92 11.49
C ASN A 234 -15.55 22.04 10.82
N ARG A 235 -15.91 21.18 9.87
CA ARG A 235 -14.96 20.38 9.07
C ARG A 235 -14.62 21.09 7.75
N PRO A 236 -13.35 21.14 7.32
CA PRO A 236 -13.02 21.59 5.98
C PRO A 236 -13.63 20.66 4.91
N LEU A 237 -14.18 21.26 3.85
CA LEU A 237 -14.66 20.53 2.69
C LEU A 237 -13.48 19.89 1.94
N LYS A 238 -13.63 18.64 1.49
CA LYS A 238 -12.63 17.95 0.67
C LYS A 238 -12.68 18.48 -0.77
N SER A 239 -11.54 18.98 -1.24
CA SER A 239 -11.34 19.42 -2.63
C SER A 239 -10.96 18.28 -3.56
N LEU A 240 -10.87 18.55 -4.86
CA LEU A 240 -10.39 17.59 -5.86
C LEU A 240 -9.00 17.04 -5.51
N SER A 241 -8.08 17.91 -5.08
CA SER A 241 -6.75 17.49 -4.68
C SER A 241 -6.76 16.58 -3.45
N ASP A 242 -7.62 16.88 -2.47
CA ASP A 242 -7.75 16.10 -1.22
C ASP A 242 -8.34 14.70 -1.45
N MET A 243 -9.16 14.55 -2.48
CA MET A 243 -9.68 13.24 -2.87
C MET A 243 -8.60 12.33 -3.46
N LEU A 244 -7.55 12.89 -4.04
CA LEU A 244 -6.44 12.14 -4.63
C LEU A 244 -5.32 11.87 -3.61
N LYS A 245 -4.93 12.90 -2.85
CA LYS A 245 -3.75 12.85 -1.96
C LYS A 245 -4.08 12.36 -0.54
N GLY A 246 -3.04 11.97 0.19
CA GLY A 246 -3.14 11.59 1.61
C GLY A 246 -3.48 10.10 1.85
N LYS A 247 -3.58 9.72 3.12
CA LYS A 247 -3.84 8.33 3.54
C LYS A 247 -5.25 7.85 3.12
N SER A 248 -6.24 8.73 3.23
CA SER A 248 -7.62 8.50 2.77
C SER A 248 -7.88 8.95 1.33
N GLY A 249 -6.82 9.30 0.60
CA GLY A 249 -6.90 9.62 -0.81
C GLY A 249 -7.03 8.36 -1.67
N ARG A 250 -7.55 8.53 -2.89
CA ARG A 250 -7.79 7.45 -3.85
C ARG A 250 -6.59 6.52 -4.06
N PHE A 251 -5.38 7.07 -4.19
CA PHE A 251 -4.18 6.25 -4.47
C PHE A 251 -3.89 5.25 -3.35
N ARG A 252 -3.86 5.70 -2.09
CA ARG A 252 -3.50 4.82 -0.96
C ARG A 252 -4.67 3.95 -0.51
N GLN A 253 -5.86 4.53 -0.41
CA GLN A 253 -7.00 3.84 0.18
C GLN A 253 -7.72 2.89 -0.78
N ASN A 254 -7.78 3.22 -2.08
CA ASN A 254 -8.62 2.49 -3.04
C ASN A 254 -7.82 1.78 -4.15
N LEU A 255 -6.67 2.32 -4.56
CA LEU A 255 -5.85 1.67 -5.60
C LEU A 255 -4.92 0.63 -4.99
N LEU A 256 -4.19 0.98 -3.93
CA LEU A 256 -3.30 0.07 -3.21
C LEU A 256 -4.06 -0.78 -2.18
N GLY A 257 -4.96 -0.17 -1.42
CA GLY A 257 -5.90 -0.89 -0.55
C GLY A 257 -7.17 -1.25 -1.31
N LYS A 258 -7.52 -2.53 -1.37
CA LYS A 258 -8.82 -2.97 -1.89
C LYS A 258 -9.43 -3.98 -0.96
N ARG A 259 -10.75 -3.88 -0.81
CA ARG A 259 -11.53 -5.00 -0.27
C ARG A 259 -11.66 -6.02 -1.39
N VAL A 260 -11.45 -7.29 -1.05
CA VAL A 260 -11.42 -8.39 -2.00
C VAL A 260 -12.48 -9.39 -1.58
N ASP A 261 -13.26 -9.86 -2.55
CA ASP A 261 -14.21 -10.96 -2.35
C ASP A 261 -13.46 -12.29 -2.13
N TYR A 262 -14.18 -13.37 -1.84
CA TYR A 262 -13.58 -14.69 -1.55
C TYR A 262 -12.55 -14.64 -0.44
N SER A 263 -12.87 -13.86 0.59
CA SER A 263 -12.06 -13.74 1.80
C SER A 263 -12.91 -13.96 3.06
N GLY A 264 -12.28 -14.49 4.09
CA GLY A 264 -12.87 -14.75 5.39
C GLY A 264 -11.93 -14.31 6.51
N ARG A 265 -12.44 -14.23 7.74
CA ARG A 265 -11.61 -14.00 8.93
C ARG A 265 -12.17 -14.82 10.09
N SER A 266 -11.29 -15.46 10.84
CA SER A 266 -11.63 -16.06 12.13
C SER A 266 -10.45 -15.98 13.11
N VAL A 267 -10.73 -16.31 14.37
CA VAL A 267 -9.72 -16.48 15.41
C VAL A 267 -8.90 -17.74 15.11
N ILE A 268 -7.61 -17.69 15.40
CA ILE A 268 -6.74 -18.86 15.28
C ILE A 268 -6.62 -19.64 16.58
N VAL A 269 -6.50 -20.96 16.45
CA VAL A 269 -6.22 -21.90 17.53
C VAL A 269 -5.11 -22.85 17.11
N VAL A 270 -4.52 -23.53 18.07
CA VAL A 270 -3.42 -24.48 17.82
C VAL A 270 -3.95 -25.75 17.14
N GLY A 271 -3.28 -26.20 16.09
CA GLY A 271 -3.53 -27.50 15.44
C GLY A 271 -2.26 -28.37 15.43
N PRO A 272 -1.88 -28.99 16.56
CA PRO A 272 -0.64 -29.76 16.66
C PRO A 272 -0.62 -31.00 15.75
N GLU A 273 -1.79 -31.56 15.43
CA GLU A 273 -1.96 -32.73 14.56
C GLU A 273 -1.76 -32.46 13.07
N LEU A 274 -1.84 -31.19 12.66
CA LEU A 274 -1.71 -30.78 11.26
C LEU A 274 -0.27 -30.93 10.78
N LYS A 275 -0.07 -31.14 9.47
CA LYS A 275 1.26 -31.05 8.84
C LYS A 275 1.65 -29.61 8.57
N MET A 276 2.94 -29.36 8.32
CA MET A 276 3.47 -28.01 8.09
C MET A 276 2.82 -27.26 6.90
N HIS A 277 2.28 -27.98 5.91
CA HIS A 277 1.61 -27.41 4.74
C HIS A 277 0.08 -27.36 4.88
N GLU A 278 -0.49 -27.83 5.99
CA GLU A 278 -1.93 -27.92 6.20
C GLU A 278 -2.43 -26.82 7.15
N CYS A 279 -3.68 -26.41 6.98
CA CYS A 279 -4.40 -25.58 7.96
C CYS A 279 -5.81 -26.11 8.17
N GLY A 280 -6.33 -26.04 9.40
CA GLY A 280 -7.72 -26.39 9.67
C GLY A 280 -8.65 -25.24 9.30
N LEU A 281 -9.55 -25.46 8.35
CA LEU A 281 -10.52 -24.47 7.87
C LEU A 281 -11.95 -24.84 8.31
N PRO A 282 -12.66 -23.95 9.02
CA PRO A 282 -14.05 -24.18 9.42
C PRO A 282 -14.95 -24.53 8.24
N LYS A 283 -15.74 -25.60 8.37
CA LYS A 283 -16.70 -26.04 7.36
C LYS A 283 -17.66 -24.93 6.90
N GLU A 284 -18.18 -24.14 7.85
CA GLU A 284 -19.06 -23.01 7.53
C GLU A 284 -18.39 -21.94 6.67
N MET A 285 -17.12 -21.64 6.97
CA MET A 285 -16.33 -20.67 6.21
C MET A 285 -16.00 -21.22 4.82
N ALA A 286 -15.60 -22.49 4.74
CA ALA A 286 -15.26 -23.15 3.48
C ALA A 286 -16.46 -23.18 2.51
N VAL A 287 -17.67 -23.47 2.97
CA VAL A 287 -18.87 -23.46 2.12
C VAL A 287 -19.11 -22.10 1.47
N GLU A 288 -18.93 -21.00 2.21
CA GLU A 288 -19.13 -19.65 1.66
C GLU A 288 -17.99 -19.22 0.73
N LEU A 289 -16.73 -19.55 1.06
CA LEU A 289 -15.59 -19.26 0.19
C LEU A 289 -15.66 -20.02 -1.13
N TYR A 290 -15.99 -21.31 -1.09
CA TYR A 290 -16.01 -22.19 -2.26
C TYR A 290 -17.37 -22.25 -2.97
N LYS A 291 -18.33 -21.41 -2.57
CA LYS A 291 -19.73 -21.46 -3.02
C LYS A 291 -19.93 -21.63 -4.53
N PRO A 292 -19.25 -20.85 -5.40
CA PRO A 292 -19.41 -21.01 -6.85
C PRO A 292 -18.86 -22.34 -7.38
N PHE A 293 -17.76 -22.83 -6.80
CA PHE A 293 -17.13 -24.10 -7.17
C PHE A 293 -18.02 -25.29 -6.81
N ILE A 294 -18.62 -25.25 -5.61
CA ILE A 294 -19.61 -26.26 -5.17
C ILE A 294 -20.81 -26.28 -6.11
N ILE A 295 -21.38 -25.11 -6.43
CA ILE A 295 -22.54 -25.01 -7.34
C ILE A 295 -22.20 -25.63 -8.70
N ARG A 296 -21.02 -25.34 -9.25
CA ARG A 296 -20.57 -25.91 -10.52
C ARG A 296 -20.47 -27.44 -10.46
N ARG A 297 -19.81 -27.97 -9.42
CA ARG A 297 -19.64 -29.43 -9.25
C ARG A 297 -20.96 -30.17 -9.02
N LEU A 298 -21.92 -29.56 -8.31
CA LEU A 298 -23.26 -30.14 -8.12
C LEU A 298 -24.03 -30.30 -9.44
N ILE A 299 -23.85 -29.36 -10.37
CA ILE A 299 -24.46 -29.42 -11.71
C ILE A 299 -23.73 -30.43 -12.59
N GLU A 300 -22.39 -30.42 -12.60
CA GLU A 300 -21.58 -31.36 -13.39
C GLU A 300 -21.83 -32.83 -12.99
N ARG A 301 -22.00 -33.11 -11.69
CA ARG A 301 -22.32 -34.45 -11.19
C ARG A 301 -23.81 -34.84 -11.32
N GLY A 302 -24.66 -33.93 -11.79
CA GLY A 302 -26.07 -34.22 -12.07
C GLY A 302 -27.00 -34.22 -10.84
N TYR A 303 -26.54 -33.83 -9.65
CA TYR A 303 -27.39 -33.73 -8.46
C TYR A 303 -28.49 -32.67 -8.63
N VAL A 304 -28.17 -31.58 -9.35
CA VAL A 304 -29.09 -30.46 -9.57
C VAL A 304 -28.96 -29.94 -11.00
N LYS A 305 -30.10 -29.62 -11.64
CA LYS A 305 -30.14 -29.15 -13.04
C LYS A 305 -29.96 -27.63 -13.21
N THR A 306 -30.26 -26.83 -12.18
CA THR A 306 -30.25 -25.36 -12.29
C THR A 306 -29.45 -24.69 -11.17
N VAL A 307 -28.84 -23.54 -11.48
CA VAL A 307 -28.06 -22.74 -10.53
C VAL A 307 -28.89 -22.29 -9.32
N LYS A 308 -30.17 -21.92 -9.53
CA LYS A 308 -31.06 -21.49 -8.44
C LYS A 308 -31.34 -22.63 -7.46
N SER A 309 -31.60 -23.83 -7.96
CA SER A 309 -31.80 -25.00 -7.10
C SER A 309 -30.51 -25.38 -6.38
N ALA A 310 -29.36 -25.31 -7.06
CA ALA A 310 -28.06 -25.61 -6.46
C ALA A 310 -27.75 -24.64 -5.33
N LYS A 311 -28.02 -23.34 -5.52
CA LYS A 311 -27.89 -22.33 -4.46
C LYS A 311 -28.74 -22.66 -3.24
N LYS A 312 -29.99 -23.11 -3.42
CA LYS A 312 -30.85 -23.53 -2.29
C LYS A 312 -30.31 -24.75 -1.55
N VAL A 313 -29.76 -25.74 -2.27
CA VAL A 313 -29.12 -26.93 -1.68
C VAL A 313 -27.89 -26.54 -0.85
N VAL A 314 -27.07 -25.62 -1.38
CA VAL A 314 -25.89 -25.09 -0.67
C VAL A 314 -26.29 -24.27 0.56
N ASP A 315 -27.29 -23.39 0.44
CA ASP A 315 -27.77 -22.58 1.57
C ASP A 315 -28.41 -23.46 2.68
N ARG A 316 -29.00 -24.61 2.33
CA ARG A 316 -29.53 -25.61 3.28
C ARG A 316 -28.46 -26.51 3.90
N ARG A 317 -27.26 -26.57 3.31
CA ARG A 317 -26.12 -27.39 3.75
C ARG A 317 -26.43 -28.89 3.77
N ASP A 318 -27.08 -29.38 2.72
CA ASP A 318 -27.40 -30.81 2.56
C ASP A 318 -26.13 -31.69 2.56
N ALA A 319 -26.24 -32.97 2.95
CA ALA A 319 -25.09 -33.88 3.09
C ALA A 319 -24.19 -33.97 1.85
N VAL A 320 -24.79 -33.91 0.66
CA VAL A 320 -24.09 -33.94 -0.64
C VAL A 320 -23.10 -32.78 -0.80
N VAL A 321 -23.36 -31.64 -0.16
CA VAL A 321 -22.50 -30.45 -0.22
C VAL A 321 -21.15 -30.73 0.41
N TRP A 322 -21.10 -31.49 1.52
CA TRP A 322 -19.86 -31.81 2.22
C TRP A 322 -18.96 -32.72 1.39
N GLU A 323 -19.55 -33.74 0.77
CA GLU A 323 -18.82 -34.65 -0.14
C GLU A 323 -18.24 -33.89 -1.35
N VAL A 324 -19.02 -32.97 -1.93
CA VAL A 324 -18.54 -32.15 -3.04
C VAL A 324 -17.46 -31.17 -2.57
N LEU A 325 -17.59 -30.60 -1.38
CA LEU A 325 -16.64 -29.64 -0.82
C LEU A 325 -15.26 -30.28 -0.58
N GLU A 326 -15.21 -31.48 0.00
CA GLU A 326 -13.95 -32.21 0.20
C GLU A 326 -13.19 -32.40 -1.12
N ASN A 327 -13.90 -32.81 -2.17
CA ASN A 327 -13.33 -32.98 -3.51
C ASN A 327 -12.91 -31.66 -4.19
N VAL A 328 -13.50 -30.53 -3.82
CA VAL A 328 -13.17 -29.21 -4.38
C VAL A 328 -11.94 -28.61 -3.70
N ILE A 329 -11.77 -28.89 -2.41
CA ILE A 329 -10.68 -28.38 -1.59
C ILE A 329 -9.37 -29.13 -1.89
N ASP A 330 -9.46 -30.41 -2.24
CA ASP A 330 -8.26 -31.20 -2.55
C ASP A 330 -7.45 -30.59 -3.71
N GLY A 331 -6.17 -30.33 -3.46
CA GLY A 331 -5.27 -29.63 -4.39
C GLY A 331 -5.53 -28.13 -4.57
N HIS A 332 -6.41 -27.52 -3.76
CA HIS A 332 -6.74 -26.10 -3.82
C HIS A 332 -6.34 -25.35 -2.53
N PRO A 333 -5.11 -24.82 -2.44
CA PRO A 333 -4.65 -24.10 -1.25
C PRO A 333 -5.43 -22.82 -0.97
N VAL A 334 -5.41 -22.40 0.28
CA VAL A 334 -5.86 -21.08 0.75
C VAL A 334 -4.68 -20.27 1.28
N MET A 335 -4.73 -18.96 1.12
CA MET A 335 -3.73 -18.06 1.69
C MET A 335 -4.19 -17.55 3.06
N LEU A 336 -3.37 -17.73 4.08
CA LEU A 336 -3.55 -17.13 5.39
C LEU A 336 -2.71 -15.86 5.50
N ASN A 337 -3.28 -14.82 6.09
CA ASN A 337 -2.62 -13.54 6.33
C ASN A 337 -2.93 -13.02 7.74
N ARG A 338 -1.90 -12.62 8.48
CA ARG A 338 -2.05 -11.88 9.74
C ARG A 338 -1.70 -10.41 9.56
N ALA A 339 -2.64 -9.55 9.95
CA ALA A 339 -2.40 -8.10 9.96
C ALA A 339 -1.83 -7.67 11.32
N PRO A 340 -0.80 -6.81 11.37
CA PRO A 340 -0.10 -6.19 10.25
C PRO A 340 0.95 -7.12 9.59
N THR A 341 0.99 -7.12 8.26
CA THR A 341 1.98 -7.90 7.50
C THR A 341 3.31 -7.12 7.43
N LEU A 342 4.33 -7.59 8.16
CA LEU A 342 5.64 -6.93 8.23
C LEU A 342 6.63 -7.39 7.15
N HIS A 343 6.50 -8.64 6.71
CA HIS A 343 7.39 -9.26 5.73
C HIS A 343 6.63 -10.34 4.94
N ARG A 344 7.24 -10.84 3.86
CA ARG A 344 6.60 -11.81 2.95
C ARG A 344 6.01 -13.04 3.65
N LEU A 345 6.67 -13.54 4.70
CA LEU A 345 6.22 -14.73 5.45
C LEU A 345 4.96 -14.50 6.29
N GLY A 346 4.46 -13.26 6.38
CA GLY A 346 3.17 -12.95 6.99
C GLY A 346 1.98 -13.30 6.09
N ILE A 347 2.24 -13.80 4.87
CA ILE A 347 1.25 -14.41 3.98
C ILE A 347 1.82 -15.74 3.49
N GLN A 348 1.14 -16.83 3.78
CA GLN A 348 1.53 -18.17 3.32
C GLN A 348 0.30 -18.96 2.86
N ALA A 349 0.52 -19.90 1.95
CA ALA A 349 -0.49 -20.81 1.46
C ALA A 349 -0.48 -22.12 2.25
N PHE A 350 -1.66 -22.68 2.46
CA PHE A 350 -1.86 -23.95 3.15
C PHE A 350 -2.96 -24.76 2.46
N GLN A 351 -2.81 -26.08 2.47
CA GLN A 351 -3.85 -27.01 2.07
C GLN A 351 -4.94 -27.03 3.17
N PRO A 352 -6.21 -26.73 2.87
CA PRO A 352 -7.25 -26.73 3.89
C PRO A 352 -7.63 -28.16 4.29
N VAL A 353 -7.71 -28.40 5.59
CA VAL A 353 -8.34 -29.58 6.18
C VAL A 353 -9.64 -29.12 6.85
N LEU A 354 -10.77 -29.72 6.48
CA LEU A 354 -12.06 -29.31 7.01
C LEU A 354 -12.20 -29.66 8.49
N ILE A 355 -12.61 -28.68 9.30
CA ILE A 355 -12.88 -28.84 10.73
C ILE A 355 -14.30 -28.38 11.09
N GLU A 356 -14.88 -28.99 12.12
CA GLU A 356 -16.23 -28.65 12.62
C GLU A 356 -16.25 -27.35 13.43
N GLU A 357 -15.10 -26.97 13.99
CA GLU A 357 -14.94 -25.76 14.80
C GLU A 357 -15.04 -24.48 13.96
N LYS A 358 -15.27 -23.35 14.64
CA LYS A 358 -15.36 -22.02 14.02
C LYS A 358 -14.02 -21.29 13.93
N ALA A 359 -13.02 -21.75 14.68
CA ALA A 359 -11.68 -21.17 14.69
C ALA A 359 -10.79 -21.87 13.67
N ILE A 360 -9.83 -21.13 13.09
CA ILE A 360 -8.86 -21.70 12.15
C ILE A 360 -7.77 -22.40 12.95
N ARG A 361 -7.46 -23.66 12.64
CA ARG A 361 -6.32 -24.35 13.26
C ARG A 361 -5.06 -24.05 12.47
N LEU A 362 -4.03 -23.54 13.15
CA LEU A 362 -2.73 -23.24 12.56
C LEU A 362 -1.66 -24.17 13.12
N HIS A 363 -0.73 -24.55 12.26
CA HIS A 363 0.44 -25.30 12.63
C HIS A 363 1.35 -24.50 13.61
N PRO A 364 1.76 -25.06 14.77
CA PRO A 364 2.53 -24.32 15.77
C PRO A 364 3.85 -23.70 15.26
N LEU A 365 4.55 -24.40 14.35
CA LEU A 365 5.81 -23.91 13.79
C LEU A 365 5.63 -22.75 12.79
N ALA A 366 4.41 -22.52 12.30
CA ALA A 366 4.11 -21.38 11.42
C ALA A 366 3.90 -20.07 12.22
N CYS A 367 3.59 -20.15 13.51
CA CYS A 367 3.29 -18.98 14.35
C CYS A 367 4.42 -17.96 14.38
N THR A 368 5.68 -18.41 14.39
CA THR A 368 6.85 -17.51 14.37
C THR A 368 6.92 -16.67 13.09
N ALA A 369 6.55 -17.26 11.94
CA ALA A 369 6.50 -16.58 10.66
C ALA A 369 5.36 -15.55 10.61
N PHE A 370 4.20 -15.85 11.19
CA PHE A 370 3.12 -14.87 11.30
C PHE A 370 3.28 -13.87 12.45
N ASN A 371 4.29 -14.07 13.30
CA ASN A 371 4.45 -13.39 14.59
C ASN A 371 3.19 -13.53 15.48
N ALA A 372 2.47 -14.65 15.34
CA ALA A 372 1.15 -14.89 15.92
C ALA A 372 1.22 -15.69 17.23
N ASP A 373 0.23 -15.49 18.08
CA ASP A 373 -0.05 -16.30 19.27
C ASP A 373 -1.52 -16.74 19.29
N PHE A 374 -1.92 -17.49 20.32
CA PHE A 374 -3.25 -18.10 20.41
C PHE A 374 -4.11 -17.45 21.51
N ASP A 375 -3.97 -16.15 21.75
CA ASP A 375 -4.67 -15.40 22.81
C ASP A 375 -5.93 -14.64 22.32
N GLY A 376 -6.30 -14.80 21.06
CA GLY A 376 -7.40 -14.07 20.42
C GLY A 376 -7.06 -13.48 19.05
N ASP A 377 -5.81 -13.66 18.61
CA ASP A 377 -5.35 -13.31 17.28
C ASP A 377 -6.27 -13.83 16.16
N GLN A 378 -6.43 -13.01 15.11
CA GLN A 378 -7.28 -13.31 13.97
C GLN A 378 -6.46 -13.34 12.69
N MET A 379 -6.77 -14.30 11.83
CA MET A 379 -6.19 -14.39 10.48
C MET A 379 -7.27 -14.23 9.42
N ALA A 380 -6.89 -13.53 8.34
CA ALA A 380 -7.68 -13.48 7.12
C ALA A 380 -7.31 -14.67 6.22
N VAL A 381 -8.34 -15.26 5.63
CA VAL A 381 -8.22 -16.33 4.62
C VAL A 381 -8.56 -15.72 3.27
N HIS A 382 -7.78 -16.02 2.25
CA HIS A 382 -8.02 -15.62 0.87
C HIS A 382 -7.97 -16.83 -0.04
N LEU A 383 -8.92 -16.93 -0.97
CA LEU A 383 -8.99 -18.02 -1.93
C LEU A 383 -8.40 -17.60 -3.29
N PRO A 384 -7.29 -18.21 -3.75
CA PRO A 384 -6.82 -18.05 -5.14
C PRO A 384 -7.90 -18.57 -6.11
N LEU A 385 -8.19 -17.88 -7.21
CA LEU A 385 -9.27 -18.27 -8.12
C LEU A 385 -8.80 -18.75 -9.49
N SER A 386 -7.75 -18.15 -10.05
CA SER A 386 -7.19 -18.59 -11.33
C SER A 386 -6.28 -19.79 -11.12
N HIS A 387 -6.21 -20.68 -12.12
CA HIS A 387 -5.30 -21.82 -12.09
C HIS A 387 -3.85 -21.39 -11.87
N ASP A 388 -3.42 -20.28 -12.49
CA ASP A 388 -2.08 -19.74 -12.30
C ASP A 388 -1.83 -19.29 -10.85
N ALA A 389 -2.81 -18.63 -10.21
CA ALA A 389 -2.68 -18.21 -8.81
C ALA A 389 -2.71 -19.39 -7.84
N VAL A 390 -3.48 -20.43 -8.15
CA VAL A 390 -3.50 -21.69 -7.40
C VAL A 390 -2.13 -22.37 -7.49
N LEU A 391 -1.55 -22.47 -8.70
CA LEU A 391 -0.22 -23.02 -8.91
C LEU A 391 0.87 -22.19 -8.21
N GLU A 392 0.81 -20.86 -8.33
CA GLU A 392 1.74 -19.96 -7.65
C GLU A 392 1.69 -20.12 -6.13
N ALA A 393 0.47 -20.22 -5.57
CA ALA A 393 0.27 -20.47 -4.15
C ALA A 393 0.88 -21.82 -3.71
N SER A 394 0.63 -22.89 -4.47
CA SER A 394 1.14 -24.23 -4.20
C SER A 394 2.66 -24.35 -4.32
N VAL A 395 3.27 -23.69 -5.31
CA VAL A 395 4.70 -23.85 -5.62
C VAL A 395 5.58 -22.86 -4.87
N LEU A 396 5.13 -21.62 -4.66
CA LEU A 396 5.96 -20.56 -4.08
C LEU A 396 5.56 -20.19 -2.65
N MET A 397 4.26 -20.23 -2.34
CA MET A 397 3.74 -19.67 -1.08
C MET A 397 3.46 -20.72 0.00
N LEU A 398 3.54 -22.01 -0.32
CA LEU A 398 3.23 -23.09 0.62
C LEU A 398 4.07 -22.96 1.91
N GLY A 399 3.43 -23.14 3.07
CA GLY A 399 4.09 -22.99 4.38
C GLY A 399 5.34 -23.88 4.54
N SER A 400 5.31 -25.08 3.96
CA SER A 400 6.43 -26.03 3.95
C SER A 400 7.63 -25.60 3.11
N HIS A 401 7.46 -24.69 2.14
CA HIS A 401 8.59 -24.14 1.36
C HIS A 401 9.28 -22.98 2.07
N ASN A 402 8.59 -22.35 3.01
CA ASN A 402 8.98 -21.09 3.62
C ASN A 402 9.58 -21.27 5.03
N ILE A 403 10.51 -22.23 5.15
CA ILE A 403 11.18 -22.61 6.41
C ILE A 403 12.30 -21.64 6.80
N MET A 404 12.89 -20.94 5.82
CA MET A 404 14.06 -20.09 6.00
C MET A 404 13.70 -18.59 5.94
N SER A 405 14.36 -17.79 6.77
CA SER A 405 14.22 -16.34 6.76
C SER A 405 14.88 -15.74 5.51
N PRO A 406 14.17 -14.91 4.72
CA PRO A 406 14.77 -14.23 3.58
C PRO A 406 15.84 -13.21 3.96
N ALA A 407 15.80 -12.69 5.19
CA ALA A 407 16.71 -11.62 5.62
C ALA A 407 18.06 -12.14 6.11
N SER A 408 18.08 -13.29 6.79
CA SER A 408 19.29 -13.82 7.44
C SER A 408 19.73 -15.18 6.91
N GLY A 409 18.90 -15.86 6.11
CA GLY A 409 19.16 -17.24 5.68
C GLY A 409 19.12 -18.27 6.82
N GLY A 410 18.72 -17.88 8.04
CA GLY A 410 18.52 -18.81 9.16
C GLY A 410 17.10 -19.37 9.21
N PRO A 411 16.85 -20.51 9.88
CA PRO A 411 15.52 -21.10 9.95
C PRO A 411 14.58 -20.27 10.81
N ILE A 412 13.35 -20.09 10.33
CA ILE A 412 12.26 -19.38 11.02
C ILE A 412 11.29 -20.33 11.74
N ALA A 413 11.06 -21.51 11.16
CA ALA A 413 10.22 -22.57 11.71
C ALA A 413 10.96 -23.33 12.83
N VAL A 414 11.42 -22.59 13.84
CA VAL A 414 12.12 -23.15 15.00
C VAL A 414 11.07 -23.46 16.08
N PRO A 415 11.10 -24.66 16.68
CA PRO A 415 10.21 -25.02 17.77
C PRO A 415 10.34 -24.03 18.95
N SER A 416 9.25 -23.87 19.68
CA SER A 416 9.13 -22.94 20.80
C SER A 416 8.62 -23.63 22.06
N GLN A 417 8.97 -23.08 23.23
CA GLN A 417 8.41 -23.43 24.53
C GLN A 417 8.40 -24.96 24.77
N ASP A 418 7.22 -25.56 24.88
CA ASP A 418 7.01 -26.96 25.27
C ASP A 418 7.68 -27.95 24.34
N MET A 419 7.72 -27.67 23.03
CA MET A 419 8.43 -28.51 22.07
C MET A 419 9.94 -28.58 22.40
N ILE A 420 10.54 -27.44 22.74
CA ILE A 420 11.96 -27.41 23.13
C ILE A 420 12.15 -28.13 24.46
N LEU A 421 11.23 -27.93 25.41
CA LEU A 421 11.32 -28.54 26.73
C LEU A 421 11.26 -30.08 26.66
N GLY A 422 10.34 -30.62 25.87
CA GLY A 422 10.21 -32.06 25.64
C GLY A 422 11.45 -32.65 24.95
N LEU A 423 11.98 -32.00 23.93
CA LEU A 423 13.21 -32.44 23.23
C LEU A 423 14.46 -32.33 24.13
N TYR A 424 14.54 -31.28 24.93
CA TYR A 424 15.61 -31.10 25.90
C TYR A 424 15.56 -32.19 26.98
N PHE A 425 14.37 -32.48 27.51
CA PHE A 425 14.15 -33.55 28.48
C PHE A 425 14.56 -34.91 27.89
N LEU A 426 14.05 -35.23 26.70
CA LEU A 426 14.37 -36.46 25.97
C LEU A 426 15.88 -36.65 25.81
N THR A 427 16.62 -35.61 25.44
CA THR A 427 18.05 -35.71 25.11
C THR A 427 19.00 -35.50 26.29
N LYS A 428 18.49 -35.26 27.49
CA LYS A 428 19.28 -35.04 28.71
C LYS A 428 19.66 -36.38 29.37
N PRO A 429 20.96 -36.71 29.49
CA PRO A 429 21.38 -37.90 30.24
C PRO A 429 21.34 -37.67 31.76
N ALA A 430 21.12 -38.73 32.52
CA ALA A 430 21.16 -38.74 33.98
C ALA A 430 22.04 -39.89 34.50
N ASN A 431 22.60 -39.71 35.70
CA ASN A 431 23.40 -40.74 36.38
C ASN A 431 22.51 -41.61 37.29
N GLY A 432 22.92 -42.84 37.53
CA GLY A 432 22.25 -43.77 38.46
C GLY A 432 20.93 -44.31 37.92
N LYS A 433 20.79 -44.38 36.61
CA LYS A 433 19.54 -44.79 35.94
C LYS A 433 19.58 -46.27 35.55
N LYS A 434 18.39 -46.89 35.47
CA LYS A 434 18.26 -48.31 35.12
C LYS A 434 18.83 -48.56 33.72
N GLY A 435 19.78 -49.49 33.60
CA GLY A 435 20.42 -49.83 32.33
C GLY A 435 21.69 -49.03 31.99
N GLU A 436 22.20 -48.22 32.92
CA GLU A 436 23.46 -47.49 32.74
C GLU A 436 24.64 -48.44 32.45
N GLY A 437 25.45 -48.08 31.46
CA GLY A 437 26.66 -48.81 31.06
C GLY A 437 26.43 -50.02 30.15
N LYS A 438 25.18 -50.35 29.79
CA LYS A 438 24.87 -51.41 28.82
C LYS A 438 25.37 -51.06 27.42
N THR A 439 25.76 -52.07 26.67
CA THR A 439 26.21 -51.95 25.28
C THR A 439 25.24 -52.67 24.36
N PHE A 440 24.82 -52.00 23.28
CA PHE A 440 23.85 -52.48 22.29
C PHE A 440 24.47 -52.52 20.89
N SER A 441 24.01 -53.45 20.05
CA SER A 441 24.55 -53.68 18.71
C SER A 441 24.08 -52.68 17.69
N ASP A 442 22.82 -52.21 17.78
CA ASP A 442 22.20 -51.27 16.85
C ASP A 442 21.07 -50.49 17.57
N MET A 443 20.52 -49.45 16.92
CA MET A 443 19.49 -48.58 17.53
C MET A 443 18.18 -49.32 17.85
N ASP A 444 17.79 -50.30 17.04
CA ASP A 444 16.56 -51.07 17.25
C ASP A 444 16.58 -51.89 18.55
N GLU A 445 17.75 -52.43 18.93
CA GLU A 445 17.90 -53.19 20.18
C GLU A 445 17.66 -52.30 21.42
N VAL A 446 18.07 -51.03 21.33
CA VAL A 446 17.85 -50.03 22.38
C VAL A 446 16.35 -49.77 22.55
N LEU A 447 15.62 -49.63 21.45
CA LEU A 447 14.18 -49.37 21.46
C LEU A 447 13.42 -50.56 22.05
N VAL A 448 13.74 -51.77 21.63
CA VAL A 448 13.15 -52.99 22.21
C VAL A 448 13.42 -53.08 23.71
N ALA A 449 14.64 -52.77 24.15
CA ALA A 449 14.98 -52.76 25.57
C ALA A 449 14.25 -51.65 26.35
N PHE A 450 14.01 -50.50 25.73
CA PHE A 450 13.25 -49.40 26.31
C PHE A 450 11.76 -49.76 26.45
N ASP A 451 11.15 -50.31 25.40
CA ASP A 451 9.75 -50.73 25.38
C ASP A 451 9.46 -51.86 26.40
N GLN A 452 10.45 -52.74 26.62
CA GLN A 452 10.37 -53.77 27.67
C GLN A 452 10.64 -53.24 29.09
N GLY A 453 10.89 -51.93 29.25
CA GLY A 453 11.19 -51.30 30.54
C GLY A 453 12.52 -51.74 31.16
N GLN A 454 13.46 -52.25 30.36
CA GLN A 454 14.77 -52.74 30.81
C GLN A 454 15.82 -51.63 30.96
N ILE A 455 15.58 -50.48 30.31
CA ILE A 455 16.42 -49.28 30.38
C ILE A 455 15.54 -48.03 30.60
N ASP A 456 16.09 -47.03 31.28
CA ASP A 456 15.44 -45.73 31.52
C ASP A 456 15.73 -44.76 30.35
N LEU A 457 14.83 -43.79 30.13
CA LEU A 457 14.95 -42.78 29.07
C LEU A 457 16.28 -41.99 29.13
N HIS A 458 16.75 -41.71 30.34
CA HIS A 458 17.96 -40.91 30.56
C HIS A 458 19.20 -41.75 30.85
N ALA A 459 19.11 -43.09 30.75
CA ALA A 459 20.23 -43.98 30.99
C ALA A 459 21.37 -43.76 29.99
N LYS A 460 22.61 -43.74 30.48
CA LYS A 460 23.81 -43.67 29.64
C LYS A 460 24.17 -45.05 29.12
N ILE A 461 24.21 -45.21 27.82
CA ILE A 461 24.39 -46.49 27.13
C ILE A 461 25.48 -46.37 26.05
N ASN A 462 26.06 -47.49 25.64
CA ASN A 462 26.95 -47.58 24.49
C ASN A 462 26.17 -48.21 23.34
N VAL A 463 26.15 -47.57 22.17
CA VAL A 463 25.43 -48.09 20.99
C VAL A 463 26.33 -47.96 19.78
N ARG A 464 26.38 -48.99 18.93
CA ARG A 464 27.05 -48.87 17.64
C ARG A 464 26.12 -48.15 16.67
N VAL A 465 26.58 -47.02 16.14
CA VAL A 465 25.80 -46.14 15.25
C VAL A 465 26.65 -45.71 14.06
N ASP A 466 25.98 -45.35 12.96
CA ASP A 466 26.64 -44.77 11.79
C ASP A 466 26.97 -43.29 12.09
N VAL A 467 28.26 -42.97 12.05
CA VAL A 467 28.80 -41.61 12.26
C VAL A 467 29.44 -41.15 10.96
N ILE A 468 29.25 -39.88 10.62
CA ILE A 468 29.91 -39.26 9.46
C ILE A 468 31.28 -38.76 9.93
N ASN A 469 32.35 -39.28 9.32
CA ASN A 469 33.72 -38.87 9.62
C ASN A 469 34.06 -37.51 8.96
N GLU A 470 35.20 -36.91 9.34
CA GLU A 470 35.67 -35.63 8.78
C GLU A 470 35.87 -35.62 7.25
N GLU A 471 35.99 -36.81 6.65
CA GLU A 471 36.10 -37.03 5.20
C GLU A 471 34.74 -37.21 4.49
N GLY A 472 33.62 -37.21 5.24
CA GLY A 472 32.27 -37.38 4.71
C GLY A 472 31.80 -38.83 4.54
N GLU A 473 32.60 -39.80 4.96
CA GLU A 473 32.27 -41.23 4.90
C GLU A 473 31.52 -41.71 6.16
N THR A 474 30.52 -42.55 5.98
CA THR A 474 29.75 -43.19 7.07
C THR A 474 30.52 -44.39 7.65
N VAL A 475 30.92 -44.30 8.91
CA VAL A 475 31.64 -45.35 9.64
C VAL A 475 30.86 -45.79 10.88
N LYS A 476 30.85 -47.10 11.15
CA LYS A 476 30.20 -47.67 12.34
C LYS A 476 31.11 -47.57 13.55
N GLU A 477 30.73 -46.73 14.51
CA GLU A 477 31.46 -46.55 15.77
C GLU A 477 30.57 -46.79 16.99
N VAL A 478 31.18 -47.25 18.09
CA VAL A 478 30.48 -47.41 19.37
C VAL A 478 30.53 -46.09 20.13
N VAL A 479 29.39 -45.41 20.19
CA VAL A 479 29.27 -44.07 20.79
C VAL A 479 28.61 -44.16 22.16
N LYS A 480 29.17 -43.43 23.13
CA LYS A 480 28.55 -43.19 24.45
C LYS A 480 27.40 -42.20 24.31
N THR A 481 26.18 -42.65 24.50
CA THR A 481 24.97 -41.84 24.30
C THR A 481 23.93 -42.09 25.39
N SER A 482 22.70 -41.60 25.22
CA SER A 482 21.57 -41.91 26.10
C SER A 482 20.40 -42.49 25.31
N THR A 483 19.55 -43.27 25.98
CA THR A 483 18.36 -43.88 25.36
C THR A 483 17.51 -42.86 24.61
N GLY A 484 17.21 -41.71 25.23
CA GLY A 484 16.42 -40.67 24.58
C GLY A 484 17.10 -39.97 23.39
N ARG A 485 18.44 -39.95 23.33
CA ARG A 485 19.15 -39.48 22.12
C ARG A 485 19.02 -40.49 20.98
N VAL A 486 19.00 -41.78 21.27
CA VAL A 486 18.74 -42.81 20.24
C VAL A 486 17.34 -42.65 19.66
N ILE A 487 16.33 -42.42 20.53
CA ILE A 487 14.95 -42.16 20.11
C ILE A 487 14.88 -40.91 19.21
N PHE A 488 15.54 -39.82 19.59
CA PHE A 488 15.59 -38.62 18.74
C PHE A 488 16.25 -38.88 17.38
N ASN A 489 17.29 -39.71 17.32
CA ASN A 489 17.98 -39.99 16.05
C ASN A 489 17.14 -40.82 15.07
N GLN A 490 16.02 -41.41 15.48
CA GLN A 490 15.11 -42.08 14.54
C GLN A 490 14.47 -41.13 13.53
N ILE A 491 14.29 -39.86 13.90
CA ILE A 491 13.69 -38.86 13.01
C ILE A 491 14.76 -38.09 12.21
N VAL A 492 16.04 -38.19 12.60
CA VAL A 492 17.14 -37.46 11.95
C VAL A 492 17.45 -38.12 10.60
N PRO A 493 17.55 -37.37 9.49
CA PRO A 493 17.98 -37.90 8.21
C PRO A 493 19.38 -38.53 8.27
N GLU A 494 19.57 -39.66 7.58
CA GLU A 494 20.84 -40.40 7.56
C GLU A 494 22.04 -39.51 7.15
N GLU A 495 21.82 -38.54 6.27
CA GLU A 495 22.85 -37.62 5.74
C GLU A 495 23.41 -36.63 6.76
N ILE A 496 22.79 -36.49 7.93
CA ILE A 496 23.28 -35.64 9.03
C ILE A 496 24.14 -36.43 10.02
N GLY A 497 23.99 -37.76 10.02
CA GLY A 497 24.65 -38.64 10.98
C GLY A 497 24.09 -38.54 12.40
N TYR A 498 24.69 -39.30 13.30
CA TYR A 498 24.17 -39.45 14.66
C TYR A 498 24.38 -38.20 15.54
N MET A 499 23.28 -37.61 16.00
CA MET A 499 23.25 -36.43 16.86
C MET A 499 23.39 -36.79 18.35
N ASN A 500 24.59 -36.57 18.90
CA ASN A 500 24.90 -36.89 20.30
C ASN A 500 25.08 -35.65 21.20
N LYS A 501 24.16 -34.69 21.12
CA LYS A 501 24.15 -33.48 21.96
C LYS A 501 22.83 -33.34 22.70
N THR A 502 22.83 -32.60 23.81
CA THR A 502 21.58 -32.20 24.46
C THR A 502 20.97 -31.07 23.64
N LEU A 503 19.73 -31.23 23.22
CA LEU A 503 19.08 -30.33 22.26
C LEU A 503 18.37 -29.19 22.97
N GLY A 504 19.01 -28.02 22.98
CA GLY A 504 18.37 -26.76 23.34
C GLY A 504 17.93 -25.98 22.10
N LYS A 505 17.42 -24.76 22.33
CA LYS A 505 16.95 -23.87 21.26
C LYS A 505 18.04 -23.52 20.24
N LYS A 506 19.29 -23.35 20.68
CA LYS A 506 20.40 -22.97 19.81
C LYS A 506 20.83 -24.14 18.93
N GLU A 507 20.94 -25.32 19.53
CA GLU A 507 21.34 -26.55 18.87
C GLU A 507 20.31 -26.97 17.82
N LEU A 508 19.01 -26.89 18.15
CA LEU A 508 17.92 -27.18 17.20
C LEU A 508 17.93 -26.21 16.01
N ARG A 509 18.21 -24.93 16.24
CA ARG A 509 18.30 -23.94 15.15
C ARG A 509 19.43 -24.29 14.17
N VAL A 510 20.58 -24.73 14.66
CA VAL A 510 21.70 -25.16 13.82
C VAL A 510 21.32 -26.43 13.05
N LEU A 511 20.79 -27.43 13.76
CA LEU A 511 20.37 -28.70 13.17
C LEU A 511 19.36 -28.53 12.03
N ILE A 512 18.34 -27.67 12.19
CA ILE A 512 17.36 -27.41 11.13
C ILE A 512 18.02 -26.76 9.90
N GLY A 513 18.99 -25.87 10.12
CA GLY A 513 19.76 -25.24 9.05
C GLY A 513 20.61 -26.26 8.26
N ASP A 514 21.25 -27.18 8.97
CA ASP A 514 22.08 -28.24 8.38
C ASP A 514 21.21 -29.24 7.61
N ILE A 515 20.09 -29.68 8.18
CA ILE A 515 19.10 -30.55 7.51
C ILE A 515 18.58 -29.91 6.22
N HIS A 516 18.19 -28.64 6.28
CA HIS A 516 17.68 -27.95 5.11
C HIS A 516 18.73 -27.86 3.99
N SER A 517 20.00 -27.65 4.35
CA SER A 517 21.09 -27.49 3.38
C SER A 517 21.50 -28.82 2.73
N ASN A 518 21.52 -29.91 3.49
CA ASN A 518 21.99 -31.21 3.00
C ASN A 518 20.87 -32.05 2.34
N VAL A 519 19.65 -31.97 2.89
CA VAL A 519 18.55 -32.89 2.54
C VAL A 519 17.44 -32.18 1.73
N GLY A 520 17.44 -30.85 1.73
CA GLY A 520 16.48 -30.01 1.02
C GLY A 520 15.16 -29.80 1.77
N THR A 521 14.31 -28.95 1.20
CA THR A 521 13.14 -28.37 1.88
C THR A 521 12.04 -29.39 2.19
N SER A 522 11.75 -30.33 1.27
CA SER A 522 10.65 -31.29 1.46
C SER A 522 10.89 -32.23 2.64
N ARG A 523 12.09 -32.83 2.74
CA ARG A 523 12.43 -33.73 3.85
C ARG A 523 12.64 -32.96 5.15
N CYS A 524 13.15 -31.72 5.07
CA CYS A 524 13.21 -30.83 6.24
C CYS A 524 11.80 -30.55 6.81
N ALA A 525 10.78 -30.33 5.97
CA ALA A 525 9.41 -30.15 6.44
C ALA A 525 8.86 -31.39 7.17
N VAL A 526 9.13 -32.60 6.65
CA VAL A 526 8.75 -33.86 7.31
C VAL A 526 9.44 -34.00 8.67
N PHE A 527 10.76 -33.74 8.71
CA PHE A 527 11.51 -33.73 9.96
C PHE A 527 10.93 -32.76 11.00
N LEU A 528 10.51 -31.56 10.57
CA LEU A 528 9.89 -30.57 11.46
C LEU A 528 8.56 -31.07 12.05
N ASP A 529 7.75 -31.77 11.25
CA ASP A 529 6.49 -32.37 11.70
C ASP A 529 6.74 -33.49 12.73
N ASP A 530 7.70 -34.37 12.46
CA ASP A 530 8.07 -35.48 13.36
C ASP A 530 8.70 -34.96 14.67
N MET A 531 9.59 -33.97 14.56
CA MET A 531 10.22 -33.29 15.69
C MET A 531 9.19 -32.61 16.59
N LYS A 532 8.20 -31.93 16.01
CA LYS A 532 7.08 -31.33 16.76
C LYS A 532 6.31 -32.40 17.53
N LYS A 533 5.95 -33.52 16.87
CA LYS A 533 5.22 -34.62 17.49
C LYS A 533 6.00 -35.20 18.68
N LEU A 534 7.27 -35.52 18.46
CA LEU A 534 8.17 -36.06 19.48
C LEU A 534 8.34 -35.08 20.65
N GLY A 535 8.46 -33.78 20.37
CA GLY A 535 8.57 -32.73 21.39
C GLY A 535 7.34 -32.67 22.29
N TYR A 536 6.13 -32.62 21.72
CA TYR A 536 4.89 -32.58 22.52
C TYR A 536 4.63 -33.87 23.30
N GLU A 537 4.86 -35.04 22.70
CA GLU A 537 4.70 -36.34 23.37
C GLU A 537 5.62 -36.44 24.59
N ASN A 538 6.91 -36.11 24.44
CA ASN A 538 7.88 -36.20 25.54
C ASN A 538 7.68 -35.12 26.61
N ALA A 539 7.20 -33.93 26.24
CA ALA A 539 6.81 -32.92 27.22
C ALA A 539 5.65 -33.42 28.10
N THR A 540 4.66 -34.07 27.48
CA THR A 540 3.49 -34.62 28.17
C THR A 540 3.85 -35.82 29.06
N LEU A 541 4.61 -36.79 28.53
CA LEU A 541 5.06 -37.97 29.27
C LEU A 541 6.00 -37.61 30.43
N GLY A 542 6.80 -36.56 30.27
CA GLY A 542 7.69 -36.04 31.32
C GLY A 542 6.95 -35.38 32.49
N GLY A 543 5.67 -35.01 32.33
CA GLY A 543 4.90 -34.28 33.33
C GLY A 543 5.48 -32.91 33.68
N LEU A 544 6.07 -32.24 32.68
CA LEU A 544 6.87 -31.02 32.82
C LEU A 544 6.06 -29.73 32.83
#